data_AF-A0A1U7HGX4-F1
#
_entry.id   AF-A0A1U7HGX4-F1
#
_cell.length_a   1.000
_cell.length_b   1.000
_cell.length_c   1.000
_cell.angle_alpha   90.00
_cell.angle_beta   90.00
_cell.angle_gamma   90.00
#
_symmetry.space_group_name_H-M   'P 1'
#
loop_
_entity.id
_entity.type
_entity.pdbx_description
1 polymer ?
#
loop_
_entity_poly.entity_id
_entity_poly.type
_entity_poly.pdbx_seq_one_letter_code
_entity_poly.pdbx_strand_id
1 'polypeptide(L)'
;MNSEEIPVEAKDTVPAEQKLSPKARSLAANPGDRIADEPQTIEQKAKQIAVDVPDITGDHIKVPTYFIVEYPNGEKKALHHVKDAEEISDVIRQARMDENGNRIWW
;
A
#
# COMPACT_ATOMS: atom_id res chain seq x y z
N MET A 1 19.11 -1.43 54.05
CA MET A 1 18.59 -0.46 53.07
C MET A 1 19.66 -0.29 52.00
N ASN A 2 19.46 -0.92 50.85
CA ASN A 2 20.13 -0.61 49.60
C ASN A 2 19.08 -0.91 48.53
N SER A 3 18.45 0.15 48.04
CA SER A 3 17.48 0.09 46.95
C SER A 3 18.28 0.33 45.69
N GLU A 4 18.64 -0.72 44.97
CA GLU A 4 19.21 -0.58 43.62
C GLU A 4 18.11 0.01 42.72
N GLU A 5 18.37 1.22 42.23
CA GLU A 5 17.51 1.92 41.28
C GLU A 5 17.55 1.19 39.92
N ILE A 6 16.38 0.76 39.45
CA ILE A 6 16.20 0.13 38.13
C ILE A 6 16.33 1.21 37.04
N PRO A 7 17.04 0.97 35.92
CA PRO A 7 17.28 2.00 34.90
C PRO A 7 15.99 2.44 34.19
N VAL A 8 15.91 3.75 33.95
CA VAL A 8 14.78 4.46 33.35
C VAL A 8 14.80 4.31 31.82
N GLU A 9 14.61 3.11 31.29
CA GLU A 9 14.66 2.91 29.83
C GLU A 9 13.63 1.89 29.34
N ALA A 10 12.35 2.24 29.46
CA ALA A 10 11.25 1.48 28.85
C ALA A 10 10.04 2.37 28.53
N LYS A 11 10.27 3.62 28.08
CA LYS A 11 9.17 4.57 27.77
C LYS A 11 8.81 4.67 26.28
N ASP A 12 9.51 4.01 25.36
CA ASP A 12 9.32 4.23 23.92
C ASP A 12 8.88 3.00 23.11
N THR A 13 8.14 2.07 23.71
CA THR A 13 7.43 1.03 22.92
C THR A 13 5.93 1.30 22.92
N VAL A 14 5.55 2.50 22.47
CA VAL A 14 4.17 2.72 22.04
C VAL A 14 4.11 2.34 20.55
N PRO A 15 3.32 1.33 20.14
CA PRO A 15 3.14 1.00 18.73
C PRO A 15 2.74 2.26 17.97
N ALA A 16 3.33 2.51 16.79
CA ALA A 16 3.16 3.74 16.02
C ALA A 16 1.69 4.13 15.76
N GLU A 17 0.78 3.15 15.82
CA GLU A 17 -0.67 3.28 15.75
C GLU A 17 -1.27 4.17 16.86
N GLN A 18 -0.68 4.18 18.06
CA GLN A 18 -1.20 4.97 19.18
C GLN A 18 -0.88 6.47 19.05
N LYS A 19 0.04 6.87 18.15
CA LYS A 19 0.33 8.29 17.84
C LYS A 19 -0.66 8.93 16.87
N LEU A 20 -1.62 8.17 16.33
CA LEU A 20 -2.58 8.68 15.36
C LEU A 20 -3.72 9.47 16.04
N SER A 21 -4.12 10.59 15.43
CA SER A 21 -5.25 11.41 15.89
C SER A 21 -6.58 10.63 15.79
N PRO A 22 -7.62 11.00 16.56
CA PRO A 22 -8.91 10.32 16.53
C PRO A 22 -9.53 10.20 15.13
N LYS A 23 -9.32 11.21 14.29
CA LYS A 23 -9.75 11.21 12.87
C LYS A 23 -8.97 10.20 12.03
N ALA A 24 -7.69 9.98 12.34
CA ALA A 24 -6.86 8.96 11.68
C ALA A 24 -7.17 7.53 12.17
N ARG A 25 -7.73 7.38 13.38
CA ARG A 25 -8.20 6.10 13.94
C ARG A 25 -9.59 5.69 13.42
N SER A 26 -10.40 6.62 12.92
CA SER A 26 -11.72 6.33 12.34
C SER A 26 -11.70 6.06 10.83
N LEU A 27 -10.52 5.98 10.21
CA LEU A 27 -10.39 5.63 8.80
C LEU A 27 -10.27 4.12 8.70
N ALA A 28 -11.22 3.48 8.01
CA ALA A 28 -11.26 2.04 7.78
C ALA A 28 -10.14 1.54 6.83
N ALA A 29 -9.17 2.38 6.49
CA ALA A 29 -8.13 2.12 5.51
C ALA A 29 -6.76 2.16 6.20
N ASN A 30 -5.85 1.27 5.78
CA ASN A 30 -4.51 1.23 6.34
C ASN A 30 -3.81 2.57 6.07
N PRO A 31 -2.85 3.00 6.93
CA PRO A 31 -2.11 4.23 6.68
C PRO A 31 -1.46 4.30 5.28
N GLY A 32 -1.06 3.15 4.72
CA GLY A 32 -0.50 3.05 3.37
C GLY A 32 -1.52 3.14 2.23
N ASP A 33 -2.83 3.01 2.51
CA ASP A 33 -3.93 3.20 1.55
C ASP A 33 -4.34 4.68 1.41
N ARG A 34 -3.64 5.57 2.11
CA ARG A 34 -3.91 7.00 2.05
C ARG A 34 -3.36 7.56 0.74
N ILE A 35 -4.21 8.27 0.03
CA ILE A 35 -3.82 9.04 -1.14
C ILE A 35 -3.33 10.39 -0.65
N ALA A 36 -2.16 10.81 -1.13
CA ALA A 36 -1.61 12.12 -0.81
C ALA A 36 -2.54 13.23 -1.32
N ASP A 37 -2.70 14.29 -0.53
CA ASP A 37 -3.45 15.48 -0.96
C ASP A 37 -2.72 16.24 -2.08
N GLU A 38 -1.39 16.13 -2.12
CA GLU A 38 -0.55 16.70 -3.18
C GLU A 38 -0.41 15.73 -4.37
N PRO A 39 -0.34 16.24 -5.61
CA PRO A 39 -0.14 15.41 -6.79
C PRO A 39 1.25 14.74 -6.76
N GLN A 40 1.28 13.44 -7.03
CA GLN A 40 2.50 12.63 -7.07
C GLN A 40 2.77 12.09 -8.47
N THR A 41 4.05 11.90 -8.81
CA THR A 41 4.47 11.24 -10.06
C THR A 41 4.19 9.74 -10.02
N ILE A 42 4.23 9.10 -11.20
CA ILE A 42 4.04 7.65 -11.32
C ILE A 42 5.12 6.89 -10.55
N GLU A 43 6.38 7.36 -10.62
CA GLU A 43 7.52 6.75 -9.94
C GLU A 43 7.40 6.84 -8.41
N GLN A 44 6.81 7.93 -7.91
CA GLN A 44 6.53 8.09 -6.49
C GLN A 44 5.43 7.13 -6.04
N LYS A 45 4.33 7.06 -6.78
CA LYS A 45 3.21 6.14 -6.51
C LYS A 45 3.63 4.67 -6.59
N ALA A 46 4.54 4.32 -7.50
CA ALA A 46 5.07 2.97 -7.66
C ALA A 46 5.85 2.47 -6.43
N LYS A 47 6.39 3.38 -5.61
CA LYS A 47 7.12 3.04 -4.38
C LYS A 47 6.24 2.97 -3.15
N GLN A 48 4.96 3.33 -3.26
CA GLN A 48 4.07 3.40 -2.11
C GLN A 48 3.55 2.01 -1.72
N ILE A 49 3.63 1.70 -0.42
CA ILE A 49 3.27 0.40 0.15
C ILE A 49 2.09 0.58 1.11
N ALA A 50 1.04 -0.21 0.88
CA ALA A 50 -0.18 -0.25 1.66
C ALA A 50 0.01 -1.03 2.97
N VAL A 51 0.66 -2.19 2.87
CA VAL A 51 0.90 -3.13 3.96
C VAL A 51 2.32 -3.67 3.85
N ASP A 52 3.07 -3.62 4.95
CA ASP A 52 4.41 -4.18 5.10
C ASP A 52 4.52 -4.81 6.49
N VAL A 53 4.01 -6.03 6.65
CA VAL A 53 3.91 -6.71 7.95
C VAL A 53 4.22 -8.20 7.84
N PRO A 54 4.79 -8.83 8.90
CA PRO A 54 4.93 -10.27 8.96
C PRO A 54 3.56 -10.94 9.03
N ASP A 55 3.39 -12.00 8.25
CA ASP A 55 2.27 -12.91 8.33
C ASP A 55 2.47 -13.93 9.46
N ILE A 56 1.36 -14.45 9.98
CA ILE A 56 1.36 -15.45 11.05
C ILE A 56 2.05 -16.76 10.63
N THR A 57 2.19 -17.01 9.32
CA THR A 57 2.90 -18.17 8.76
C THR A 57 4.43 -17.99 8.73
N GLY A 58 4.93 -16.79 9.05
CA GLY A 58 6.36 -16.45 8.98
C GLY A 58 6.80 -15.79 7.68
N ASP A 59 5.89 -15.65 6.71
CA ASP A 59 6.13 -14.89 5.48
C ASP A 59 6.06 -13.38 5.73
N HIS A 60 6.67 -12.57 4.86
CA HIS A 60 6.57 -11.11 4.91
C HIS A 60 5.64 -10.62 3.79
N ILE A 61 4.47 -10.11 4.15
CA ILE A 61 3.50 -9.63 3.17
C ILE A 61 3.80 -8.16 2.86
N LYS A 62 4.08 -7.90 1.57
CA LYS A 62 4.21 -6.55 1.00
C LYS A 62 3.13 -6.32 -0.04
N VAL A 63 2.27 -5.34 0.20
CA VAL A 63 1.18 -4.97 -0.71
C VAL A 63 1.41 -3.55 -1.23
N PRO A 64 1.60 -3.35 -2.54
CA PRO A 64 1.67 -2.02 -3.13
C PRO A 64 0.34 -1.27 -3.02
N THR A 65 0.40 0.05 -2.86
CA THR A 65 -0.82 0.89 -2.87
C THR A 65 -1.36 1.08 -4.29
N TYR A 66 -0.48 1.13 -5.28
CA TYR A 66 -0.82 1.38 -6.68
C TYR A 66 -0.33 0.26 -7.60
N PHE A 67 -1.13 -0.06 -8.62
CA PHE A 67 -0.74 -0.90 -9.74
C PHE A 67 -0.31 -0.02 -10.91
N ILE A 68 0.88 -0.27 -11.45
CA ILE A 68 1.36 0.46 -12.64
C ILE A 68 0.88 -0.30 -13.88
N VAL A 69 0.10 0.39 -14.70
CA VAL A 69 -0.45 -0.15 -15.95
C VAL A 69 0.11 0.64 -17.12
N GLU A 70 0.56 -0.06 -18.14
CA GLU A 70 0.91 0.48 -19.44
C GLU A 70 -0.17 0.08 -20.46
N TYR A 71 -0.80 1.09 -21.07
CA TYR A 71 -1.85 0.94 -22.07
C TYR A 71 -1.25 0.84 -23.49
N PRO A 72 -2.00 0.35 -24.49
CA PRO A 72 -1.50 0.16 -25.87
C PRO A 72 -1.01 1.43 -26.54
N ASN A 73 -1.56 2.58 -26.14
CA ASN A 73 -1.16 3.90 -26.61
C ASN A 73 0.18 4.38 -26.01
N GLY A 74 0.82 3.58 -25.15
CA GLY A 74 2.05 3.92 -24.43
C GLY A 74 1.82 4.75 -23.16
N GLU A 75 0.57 5.04 -22.81
CA GLU A 75 0.22 5.77 -21.59
C GLU A 75 0.47 4.89 -20.36
N LYS A 76 1.10 5.45 -19.34
CA LYS A 76 1.30 4.79 -18.04
C LYS A 76 0.41 5.44 -16.99
N LYS A 77 -0.30 4.62 -16.22
CA LYS A 77 -1.09 5.06 -15.07
C LYS A 77 -0.75 4.26 -13.82
N ALA A 78 -0.84 4.93 -12.68
CA ALA A 78 -0.77 4.31 -11.37
C ALA A 78 -2.19 4.24 -10.79
N LEU A 79 -2.78 3.04 -10.78
CA LEU A 79 -4.15 2.78 -10.33
C LEU A 79 -4.17 2.37 -8.87
N HIS A 80 -4.91 3.09 -8.02
CA HIS A 80 -5.06 2.79 -6.61
C HIS A 80 -5.97 1.57 -6.41
N HIS A 81 -5.48 0.57 -5.68
CA HIS A 81 -6.17 -0.73 -5.54
C HIS A 81 -7.62 -0.64 -5.01
N VAL A 82 -7.93 0.31 -4.12
CA VAL A 82 -9.31 0.57 -3.65
C VAL A 82 -10.10 1.54 -4.53
N LYS A 83 -9.56 2.73 -4.84
CA LYS A 83 -10.34 3.80 -5.50
C LYS A 83 -10.60 3.55 -6.97
N ASP A 84 -9.67 2.88 -7.65
CA ASP A 84 -9.70 2.73 -9.10
C ASP A 84 -10.15 1.32 -9.49
N ALA A 85 -10.96 0.67 -8.66
CA ALA A 85 -11.39 -0.72 -8.86
C ALA A 85 -12.11 -0.94 -10.20
N GLU A 86 -12.90 0.04 -10.66
CA GLU A 86 -13.58 -0.02 -11.96
C GLU A 86 -12.57 0.04 -13.12
N GLU A 87 -11.62 0.98 -13.09
CA GLU A 87 -10.59 1.12 -14.11
C GLU A 87 -9.64 -0.09 -14.11
N ILE A 88 -9.31 -0.63 -12.93
CA ILE A 88 -8.56 -1.89 -12.79
C ILE A 88 -9.35 -3.03 -13.44
N SER A 89 -10.66 -3.11 -13.19
CA SER A 89 -11.50 -4.13 -13.81
C SER A 89 -11.53 -3.98 -15.33
N ASP A 90 -11.63 -2.75 -15.85
CA ASP A 90 -11.56 -2.46 -17.28
C ASP A 90 -10.22 -2.86 -17.88
N VAL A 91 -9.11 -2.54 -17.22
CA VAL A 91 -7.77 -2.98 -17.64
C VAL A 91 -7.71 -4.49 -17.73
N ILE A 92 -8.24 -5.21 -16.73
CA ILE A 92 -8.25 -6.68 -16.74
C ILE A 92 -9.14 -7.23 -17.87
N ARG A 93 -10.31 -6.62 -18.12
CA ARG A 93 -11.21 -7.02 -19.21
C ARG A 93 -10.60 -6.80 -20.59
N GLN A 94 -9.88 -5.70 -20.76
CA GLN A 94 -9.17 -5.35 -22.00
C GLN A 94 -7.91 -6.20 -22.20
N ALA A 95 -7.24 -6.56 -21.11
CA ALA A 95 -6.05 -7.41 -21.10
C ALA A 95 -6.38 -8.90 -21.29
N ARG A 96 -7.09 -9.26 -22.37
CA ARG A 96 -7.23 -10.65 -22.77
C ARG A 96 -5.83 -11.23 -23.07
N MET A 97 -5.65 -12.53 -22.83
CA MET A 97 -4.38 -13.21 -23.06
C MET A 97 -4.49 -14.20 -24.23
N ASP A 98 -3.41 -14.41 -24.99
CA ASP A 98 -3.30 -15.58 -25.87
C ASP A 98 -3.11 -16.87 -25.07
N GLU A 99 -3.10 -17.99 -25.78
CA GLU A 99 -2.74 -19.32 -25.29
C GLU A 99 -1.35 -19.38 -24.63
N ASN A 100 -0.47 -18.40 -24.89
CA ASN A 100 0.86 -18.31 -24.29
C ASN A 100 0.90 -17.41 -23.05
N GLY A 101 -0.24 -16.83 -22.64
CA GLY A 101 -0.32 -15.92 -21.49
C GLY A 101 0.16 -14.49 -21.79
N ASN A 102 0.46 -14.15 -23.04
CA ASN A 102 0.81 -12.78 -23.42
C ASN A 102 -0.45 -11.92 -23.51
N ARG A 103 -0.33 -10.67 -23.07
CA ARG A 103 -1.42 -9.70 -23.15
C ARG A 103 -1.65 -9.29 -24.60
N ILE A 104 -2.88 -9.42 -25.08
CA ILE A 104 -3.32 -8.98 -26.41
C ILE A 104 -4.41 -7.94 -26.27
N TRP A 105 -4.39 -6.98 -27.20
CA TRP A 105 -5.34 -5.89 -27.31
C TRP A 105 -6.01 -5.99 -28.70
N TRP A 106 -7.34 -6.09 -28.73
CA TRP A 106 -8.14 -6.09 -29.96
C TRP A 106 -9.47 -5.37 -29.76
#